data_AF-A0A554N3T3-F1
#
_entry.id   AF-A0A554N3T3-F1
#
_cell.length_a   1.000
_cell.length_b   1.000
_cell.length_c   1.000
_cell.angle_alpha   90.00
_cell.angle_beta   90.00
_cell.angle_gamma   90.00
#
_symmetry.space_group_name_H-M   'P 1'
#
loop_
_entity.id
_entity.type
_entity.pdbx_description
1 polymer ?
#
loop_
_entity_poly.entity_id
_entity_poly.type
_entity_poly.pdbx_seq_one_letter_code
_entity_poly.pdbx_strand_id
1 'polypeptide(L)'
;MDLPDRVVDVLAAVGSVAQVLVSDVSARSFAAVIRQSYSKQEPNLVPFIDPLEALGDELVLICQVEHGDELVTVVLRATDRTLVAATAVDRSVGLVHITVQELCRRLRASDAPGAELALEVASQCPAEVRVRIFEQGALSTARTFLTKYTMAADSGSDVRGLDEFARVLAPLGDEQPGLSTVQADTAVAIIAFTPGRTDVLAAMSVGGFSPQVETTEETG
;
A
#
# COMPACT_ATOMS: atom_id res chain seq x y z
N MET A 1 30.24 -1.73 0.08
CA MET A 1 29.11 -1.72 -0.87
C MET A 1 28.56 -0.32 -0.80
N ASP A 2 28.46 0.35 -1.94
CA ASP A 2 27.95 1.72 -2.00
C ASP A 2 26.44 1.67 -2.24
N LEU A 3 25.71 2.64 -1.72
CA LEU A 3 24.28 2.77 -1.96
C LEU A 3 24.06 3.14 -3.44
N PRO A 4 23.01 2.62 -4.10
CA PRO A 4 22.63 3.10 -5.42
C PRO A 4 22.38 4.61 -5.41
N ASP A 5 22.80 5.33 -6.46
CA ASP A 5 22.68 6.80 -6.54
C ASP A 5 21.25 7.28 -6.22
N ARG A 6 20.23 6.58 -6.74
CA ARG A 6 18.83 6.91 -6.47
C ARG A 6 18.44 6.78 -5.01
N VAL A 7 19.00 5.81 -4.28
CA VAL A 7 18.79 5.67 -2.84
C VAL A 7 19.40 6.86 -2.11
N VAL A 8 20.61 7.29 -2.51
CA VAL A 8 21.26 8.47 -1.92
C VAL A 8 20.45 9.74 -2.18
N ASP A 9 19.98 9.94 -3.40
CA ASP A 9 19.17 11.10 -3.78
C ASP A 9 17.88 11.19 -2.96
N VAL A 10 17.15 10.07 -2.84
CA VAL A 10 15.90 10.04 -2.08
C VAL A 10 16.17 10.25 -0.60
N LEU A 11 17.15 9.56 -0.01
CA LEU A 11 17.50 9.74 1.39
C LEU A 11 17.98 11.16 1.71
N ALA A 12 18.62 11.85 0.77
CA ALA A 12 19.00 13.25 0.92
C ALA A 12 17.79 14.20 0.87
N ALA A 13 16.75 13.86 0.10
CA ALA A 13 15.50 14.62 0.02
C ALA A 13 14.57 14.36 1.23
N VAL A 14 14.67 13.16 1.81
CA VAL A 14 14.02 12.76 3.05
C VAL A 14 14.66 13.56 4.21
N GLY A 15 14.02 14.66 4.60
CA GLY A 15 14.45 15.48 5.73
C GLY A 15 14.54 14.68 7.05
N SER A 16 15.26 15.23 8.04
CA SER A 16 15.61 14.55 9.30
C SER A 16 14.45 14.12 10.21
N VAL A 17 13.21 14.45 9.84
CA VAL A 17 11.97 14.16 10.59
C VAL A 17 11.12 13.05 9.95
N ALA A 18 11.56 12.47 8.83
CA ALA A 18 10.82 11.40 8.18
C ALA A 18 10.71 10.15 9.07
N GLN A 19 9.52 9.56 9.11
CA GLN A 19 9.31 8.31 9.81
C GLN A 19 9.98 7.16 9.03
N VAL A 20 10.88 6.45 9.70
CA VAL A 20 11.50 5.24 9.17
C VAL A 20 10.82 4.05 9.82
N LEU A 21 10.19 3.20 9.01
CA LEU A 21 9.69 1.91 9.46
C LEU A 21 10.89 0.97 9.60
N VAL A 22 11.05 0.39 10.78
CA VAL A 22 12.13 -0.58 11.05
C VAL A 22 11.52 -1.90 11.50
N SER A 23 11.95 -2.99 10.90
CA SER A 23 11.56 -4.35 11.29
C SER A 23 12.79 -5.25 11.34
N ASP A 24 12.92 -6.06 12.39
CA ASP A 24 13.96 -7.07 12.50
C ASP A 24 13.44 -8.45 12.11
N VAL A 25 14.19 -9.15 11.25
CA VAL A 25 13.83 -10.48 10.76
C VAL A 25 15.09 -11.30 10.53
N SER A 26 14.99 -12.63 10.46
CA SER A 26 16.13 -13.42 9.97
C SER A 26 16.28 -13.29 8.46
N ALA A 27 17.51 -13.19 7.98
CA ALA A 27 17.81 -12.99 6.56
C ALA A 27 17.19 -14.09 5.68
N ARG A 28 17.26 -15.35 6.12
CA ARG A 28 16.61 -16.50 5.48
C ARG A 28 15.09 -16.32 5.35
N SER A 29 14.42 -15.88 6.42
CA SER A 29 12.97 -15.67 6.38
C SER A 29 12.60 -14.57 5.39
N PHE A 30 13.38 -13.50 5.36
CA PHE A 30 13.14 -12.42 4.41
C PHE A 30 13.36 -12.86 2.97
N ALA A 31 14.46 -13.54 2.66
CA ALA A 31 14.72 -14.09 1.33
C ALA A 31 13.61 -15.05 0.88
N ALA A 32 13.07 -15.87 1.79
CA ALA A 32 11.96 -16.76 1.50
C ALA A 32 10.66 -16.00 1.16
N VAL A 33 10.34 -14.95 1.93
CA VAL A 33 9.18 -14.07 1.64
C VAL A 33 9.35 -13.36 0.29
N ILE A 34 10.56 -12.90 -0.02
CA ILE A 34 10.88 -12.28 -1.31
C ILE A 34 10.61 -13.28 -2.44
N ARG A 35 11.13 -14.50 -2.36
CA ARG A 35 10.88 -15.53 -3.39
C ARG A 35 9.41 -15.88 -3.57
N GLN A 36 8.69 -16.02 -2.46
CA GLN A 36 7.31 -16.46 -2.49
C GLN A 36 6.37 -15.38 -3.05
N SER A 37 6.67 -14.10 -2.82
CA SER A 37 5.74 -13.00 -3.13
C SER A 37 6.17 -12.12 -4.31
N TYR A 38 7.46 -12.12 -4.70
CA TYR A 38 8.02 -11.03 -5.52
C TYR A 38 8.44 -11.40 -6.95
N SER A 39 8.19 -12.62 -7.42
CA SER A 39 8.39 -12.91 -8.86
C SER A 39 7.37 -12.20 -9.76
N LYS A 40 6.29 -11.63 -9.20
CA LYS A 40 5.25 -10.91 -9.97
C LYS A 40 4.87 -9.51 -9.44
N GLN A 41 5.15 -9.16 -8.18
CA GLN A 41 4.59 -7.94 -7.54
C GLN A 41 5.60 -6.82 -7.25
N GLU A 42 6.81 -7.10 -6.73
CA GLU A 42 7.84 -6.05 -6.54
C GLU A 42 9.24 -6.54 -6.99
N PRO A 43 9.54 -6.50 -8.31
CA PRO A 43 10.79 -7.04 -8.86
C PRO A 43 12.04 -6.32 -8.33
N ASN A 44 11.89 -5.11 -7.79
CA ASN A 44 12.96 -4.32 -7.16
C ASN A 44 13.56 -4.98 -5.90
N LEU A 45 12.88 -5.96 -5.29
CA LEU A 45 13.42 -6.72 -4.15
C LEU A 45 14.15 -8.01 -4.56
N VAL A 46 14.02 -8.46 -5.82
CA VAL A 46 14.75 -9.65 -6.31
C VAL A 46 16.26 -9.56 -6.08
N PRO A 47 16.93 -8.40 -6.28
CA PRO A 47 18.36 -8.26 -6.00
C PRO A 47 18.75 -8.48 -4.53
N PHE A 48 17.79 -8.53 -3.60
CA PHE A 48 18.08 -8.74 -2.18
C PHE A 48 18.23 -10.21 -1.82
N ILE A 49 17.77 -11.14 -2.68
CA ILE A 49 17.78 -12.57 -2.40
C ILE A 49 19.20 -13.06 -2.14
N ASP A 50 20.12 -12.88 -3.09
CA ASP A 50 21.48 -13.42 -2.97
C ASP A 50 22.24 -12.85 -1.74
N PRO A 51 22.21 -11.52 -1.46
CA PRO A 51 22.79 -10.97 -0.23
C PRO A 51 22.20 -11.53 1.06
N LEU A 52 20.88 -11.73 1.12
CA LEU A 52 20.20 -12.26 2.30
C LEU A 52 20.50 -13.75 2.52
N GLU A 53 20.60 -14.53 1.44
CA GLU A 53 20.94 -15.94 1.54
C GLU A 53 22.34 -16.19 2.05
N ALA A 54 23.30 -15.36 1.64
CA ALA A 54 24.68 -15.44 2.12
C ALA A 54 24.78 -15.27 3.65
N LEU A 55 23.81 -14.57 4.26
CA LEU A 55 23.75 -14.35 5.70
C LEU A 55 23.02 -15.45 6.48
N GLY A 56 22.31 -16.37 5.81
CA GLY A 56 21.62 -17.49 6.47
C GLY A 56 20.62 -17.03 7.53
N ASP A 57 20.81 -17.47 8.78
CA ASP A 57 19.89 -17.17 9.89
C ASP A 57 20.25 -15.88 10.66
N GLU A 58 21.24 -15.12 10.21
CA GLU A 58 21.58 -13.83 10.84
C GLU A 58 20.39 -12.87 10.83
N LEU A 59 20.27 -12.08 11.91
CA LEU A 59 19.25 -11.04 12.01
C LEU A 59 19.64 -9.82 11.17
N VAL A 60 18.66 -9.31 10.43
CA VAL A 60 18.78 -8.10 9.63
C VAL A 60 17.70 -7.10 10.02
N LEU A 61 18.01 -5.82 9.87
CA LEU A 61 17.09 -4.70 10.01
C LEU A 61 16.64 -4.28 8.62
N ILE A 62 15.34 -4.31 8.39
CA ILE A 62 14.71 -3.75 7.19
C ILE A 62 14.25 -2.34 7.56
N CYS A 63 14.89 -1.35 6.95
CA CYS A 63 14.59 0.06 7.13
C CYS A 63 13.90 0.57 5.87
N GLN A 64 12.68 1.08 6.02
CA GLN A 64 11.89 1.63 4.92
C GLN A 64 11.58 3.09 5.15
N VAL A 65 11.73 3.88 4.11
CA VAL A 65 11.35 5.29 4.12
C VAL A 65 10.69 5.68 2.80
N GLU A 66 9.63 6.47 2.92
CA GLU A 66 8.82 6.92 1.81
C GLU A 66 9.04 8.41 1.56
N HIS A 67 9.18 8.80 0.30
CA HIS A 67 9.26 10.19 -0.13
C HIS A 67 8.43 10.40 -1.39
N GLY A 68 7.23 10.97 -1.24
CA GLY A 68 6.30 11.15 -2.34
C GLY A 68 5.85 9.80 -2.92
N ASP A 69 6.25 9.53 -4.16
CA ASP A 69 6.00 8.27 -4.86
C ASP A 69 7.13 7.25 -4.69
N GLU A 70 8.23 7.60 -4.04
CA GLU A 70 9.38 6.71 -3.93
C GLU A 70 9.41 6.00 -2.58
N LEU A 71 9.66 4.69 -2.62
CA LEU A 71 9.99 3.88 -1.44
C LEU A 71 11.45 3.47 -1.52
N VAL A 72 12.22 3.84 -0.50
CA VAL A 72 13.55 3.31 -0.27
C VAL A 72 13.45 2.18 0.74
N THR A 73 14.05 1.04 0.42
CA THR A 73 14.27 -0.06 1.36
C THR A 73 15.77 -0.29 1.51
N VAL A 74 16.26 -0.22 2.75
CA VAL A 74 17.64 -0.49 3.13
C VAL A 74 17.67 -1.66 4.09
N VAL A 75 18.51 -2.65 3.83
CA VAL A 75 18.74 -3.80 4.71
C VAL A 75 20.11 -3.66 5.33
N LEU A 76 20.15 -3.70 6.66
CA LEU A 76 21.38 -3.66 7.45
C LEU A 76 21.52 -4.95 8.26
N ARG A 77 22.75 -5.42 8.52
CA ARG A 77 22.96 -6.45 9.54
C ARG A 77 22.61 -5.90 10.91
N ALA A 78 21.87 -6.66 11.72
CA ALA A 78 21.45 -6.19 13.04
C ALA A 78 22.65 -6.00 14.00
N THR A 79 23.69 -6.83 13.85
CA THR A 79 24.85 -6.87 14.75
C THR A 79 25.73 -5.61 14.66
N ASP A 80 26.04 -5.18 13.45
CA ASP A 80 27.05 -4.14 13.18
C ASP A 80 26.50 -2.99 12.32
N ARG A 81 25.23 -3.05 11.94
CA ARG A 81 24.54 -2.11 11.03
C ARG A 81 25.23 -1.95 9.68
N THR A 82 26.02 -2.94 9.26
CA THR A 82 26.63 -2.93 7.93
C THR A 82 25.57 -3.08 6.85
N LEU A 83 25.71 -2.33 5.76
CA LEU A 83 24.81 -2.41 4.61
C LEU A 83 24.87 -3.80 3.97
N VAL A 84 23.71 -4.42 3.84
CA VAL A 84 23.51 -5.70 3.14
C VAL A 84 23.01 -5.46 1.73
N ALA A 85 21.95 -4.67 1.59
CA ALA A 85 21.35 -4.31 0.30
C ALA A 85 20.53 -3.02 0.43
N ALA A 86 20.32 -2.33 -0.67
CA ALA A 86 19.40 -1.20 -0.73
C ALA A 86 18.77 -1.08 -2.11
N THR A 87 17.54 -0.57 -2.16
CA THR A 87 16.84 -0.26 -3.40
C THR A 87 15.94 0.94 -3.21
N ALA A 88 15.70 1.66 -4.30
CA ALA A 88 14.65 2.66 -4.41
C ALA A 88 13.68 2.20 -5.50
N VAL A 89 12.39 2.23 -5.19
CA VAL A 89 11.34 1.99 -6.18
C VAL A 89 10.53 3.26 -6.35
N ASP A 90 10.49 3.74 -7.59
CA ASP A 90 9.53 4.78 -7.97
C ASP A 90 8.17 4.09 -8.16
N ARG A 91 7.30 4.22 -7.16
CA ARG A 91 5.96 3.67 -7.21
C ARG A 91 5.08 4.42 -8.20
N SER A 92 5.51 5.54 -8.79
CA SER A 92 4.77 6.27 -9.82
C SER A 92 4.77 5.60 -11.20
N VAL A 93 5.81 4.82 -11.49
CA VAL A 93 5.97 4.15 -12.79
C VAL A 93 4.92 3.06 -12.93
N GLY A 94 3.98 3.25 -13.86
CA GLY A 94 2.85 2.33 -14.09
C GLY A 94 1.57 2.68 -13.31
N LEU A 95 1.56 3.76 -12.51
CA LEU A 95 0.36 4.21 -11.81
C LEU A 95 -0.69 4.74 -12.78
N VAL A 96 -1.80 4.03 -12.87
CA VAL A 96 -3.03 4.62 -13.41
C VAL A 96 -3.68 5.41 -12.28
N HIS A 97 -4.04 6.64 -12.59
CA HIS A 97 -4.81 7.48 -11.70
C HIS A 97 -6.21 7.66 -12.25
N ILE A 98 -7.17 7.82 -11.34
CA ILE A 98 -8.53 8.23 -11.63
C ILE A 98 -8.81 9.50 -10.85
N THR A 99 -9.38 10.53 -11.48
CA THR A 99 -9.87 11.70 -10.75
C THR A 99 -11.05 11.31 -9.87
N VAL A 100 -11.23 11.95 -8.72
CA VAL A 100 -12.42 11.76 -7.87
C VAL A 100 -13.71 11.97 -8.67
N GLN A 101 -13.74 12.93 -9.60
CA GLN A 101 -14.90 13.14 -10.49
C GLN A 101 -15.28 11.88 -11.28
N GLU A 102 -14.30 11.30 -11.98
CA GLU A 102 -14.46 10.08 -12.76
C GLU A 102 -14.74 8.85 -11.88
N LEU A 103 -14.12 8.76 -10.70
CA LEU A 103 -14.40 7.73 -9.71
C LEU A 103 -15.87 7.78 -9.28
N CYS A 104 -16.36 8.96 -8.89
CA CYS A 104 -17.75 9.18 -8.53
C CYS A 104 -18.70 8.86 -9.70
N ARG A 105 -18.32 9.18 -10.95
CA ARG A 105 -19.11 8.81 -12.13
C ARG A 105 -19.26 7.29 -12.26
N ARG A 106 -18.17 6.54 -12.10
CA ARG A 106 -18.19 5.07 -12.18
C ARG A 106 -18.96 4.43 -11.03
N LEU A 107 -18.76 4.93 -9.81
CA LEU A 107 -19.49 4.44 -8.63
C LEU A 107 -21.00 4.65 -8.77
N ARG A 108 -21.45 5.80 -9.28
CA ARG A 108 -22.88 6.06 -9.56
C ARG A 108 -23.49 5.13 -10.61
N ALA A 109 -22.68 4.65 -11.55
CA ALA A 109 -23.14 3.79 -12.65
C ALA A 109 -23.01 2.29 -12.32
N SER A 110 -22.57 1.95 -11.12
CA SER A 110 -22.18 0.60 -10.73
C SER A 110 -23.19 -0.01 -9.76
N ASP A 111 -23.64 -1.23 -10.06
CA ASP A 111 -24.44 -2.07 -9.16
C ASP A 111 -23.57 -2.96 -8.24
N ALA A 112 -22.25 -2.77 -8.26
CA ALA A 112 -21.32 -3.53 -7.44
C ALA A 112 -21.57 -3.34 -5.93
N PRO A 113 -21.35 -4.38 -5.11
CA PRO A 113 -21.52 -4.28 -3.68
C PRO A 113 -20.63 -3.19 -3.07
N GLY A 114 -21.22 -2.35 -2.23
CA GLY A 114 -20.54 -1.26 -1.55
C GLY A 114 -20.23 -0.02 -2.40
N ALA A 115 -20.64 0.02 -3.67
CA ALA A 115 -20.43 1.19 -4.54
C ALA A 115 -21.04 2.47 -3.96
N GLU A 116 -22.22 2.39 -3.34
CA GLU A 116 -22.87 3.52 -2.67
C GLU A 116 -22.07 4.03 -1.46
N LEU A 117 -21.50 3.13 -0.65
CA LEU A 117 -20.66 3.49 0.50
C LEU A 117 -19.40 4.24 0.04
N ALA A 118 -18.76 3.75 -1.02
CA ALA A 118 -17.59 4.41 -1.58
C ALA A 118 -17.94 5.76 -2.25
N LEU A 119 -19.12 5.87 -2.87
CA LEU A 119 -19.59 7.12 -3.45
C LEU A 119 -19.81 8.18 -2.37
N GLU A 120 -20.38 7.80 -1.22
CA GLU A 120 -20.60 8.69 -0.08
C GLU A 120 -19.28 9.34 0.37
N VAL A 121 -18.23 8.53 0.55
CA VAL A 121 -16.89 9.03 0.91
C VAL A 121 -16.27 9.85 -0.21
N ALA A 122 -16.24 9.33 -1.44
CA ALA A 122 -15.59 9.99 -2.57
C ALA A 122 -16.22 11.35 -2.91
N SER A 123 -17.53 11.50 -2.71
CA SER A 123 -18.26 12.75 -2.99
C SER A 123 -17.85 13.93 -2.11
N GLN A 124 -17.19 13.66 -0.98
CA GLN A 124 -16.70 14.66 -0.04
C GLN A 124 -15.31 15.16 -0.42
N CYS A 125 -14.62 14.50 -1.35
CA CYS A 125 -13.29 14.91 -1.81
C CYS A 125 -13.39 15.92 -2.98
N PRO A 126 -12.40 16.81 -3.16
CA PRO A 126 -12.36 17.69 -4.32
C PRO A 126 -12.28 16.90 -5.63
N ALA A 127 -13.08 17.29 -6.62
CA ALA A 127 -13.31 16.53 -7.86
C ALA A 127 -12.02 16.24 -8.67
N GLU A 128 -11.07 17.18 -8.64
CA GLU A 128 -9.80 17.10 -9.39
C GLU A 128 -8.72 16.27 -8.68
N VAL A 129 -8.96 15.85 -7.43
CA VAL A 129 -8.00 15.00 -6.71
C VAL A 129 -7.81 13.71 -7.49
N ARG A 130 -6.55 13.36 -7.71
CA ARG A 130 -6.16 12.13 -8.41
C ARG A 130 -5.96 11.04 -7.38
N VAL A 131 -6.71 9.96 -7.53
CA VAL A 131 -6.60 8.76 -6.70
C VAL A 131 -5.82 7.71 -7.47
N ARG A 132 -4.87 7.06 -6.78
CA ARG A 132 -4.03 6.01 -7.34
C ARG A 132 -4.81 4.71 -7.48
N ILE A 133 -4.61 4.02 -8.60
CA ILE A 133 -5.08 2.64 -8.81
C ILE A 133 -3.84 1.73 -8.88
N PHE A 134 -3.73 0.82 -7.91
CA PHE A 134 -2.65 -0.16 -7.79
C PHE A 134 -3.16 -1.57 -8.08
N GLU A 135 -2.33 -2.40 -8.70
CA GLU A 135 -2.65 -3.81 -8.94
C GLU A 135 -2.21 -4.67 -7.75
N GLN A 136 -3.11 -5.51 -7.24
CA GLN A 136 -2.81 -6.48 -6.18
C GLN A 136 -3.54 -7.79 -6.43
N GLY A 137 -2.94 -8.91 -6.00
CA GLY A 137 -3.55 -10.23 -6.15
C GLY A 137 -4.85 -10.34 -5.34
N ALA A 138 -5.96 -10.63 -6.01
CA ALA A 138 -7.30 -10.57 -5.43
C ALA A 138 -7.47 -11.44 -4.17
N LEU A 139 -7.02 -12.70 -4.20
CA LEU A 139 -7.11 -13.61 -3.05
C LEU A 139 -6.26 -13.13 -1.87
N SER A 140 -5.07 -12.60 -2.14
CA SER A 140 -4.19 -12.06 -1.10
C SER A 140 -4.81 -10.84 -0.44
N THR A 141 -5.36 -9.91 -1.22
CA THR A 141 -6.08 -8.73 -0.72
C THR A 141 -7.29 -9.15 0.11
N ALA A 142 -8.14 -10.05 -0.40
CA ALA A 142 -9.32 -10.51 0.32
C ALA A 142 -8.98 -11.06 1.71
N ARG A 143 -7.95 -11.93 1.81
CA ARG A 143 -7.49 -12.50 3.08
C ARG A 143 -6.93 -11.43 4.02
N THR A 144 -6.01 -10.61 3.53
CA THR A 144 -5.39 -9.55 4.34
C THR A 144 -6.42 -8.55 4.85
N PHE A 145 -7.38 -8.17 4.02
CA PHE A 145 -8.41 -7.20 4.39
C PHE A 145 -9.39 -7.79 5.41
N LEU A 146 -9.82 -9.05 5.23
CA LEU A 146 -10.61 -9.74 6.25
C LEU A 146 -9.88 -9.72 7.59
N THR A 147 -8.62 -10.15 7.65
CA THR A 147 -7.86 -10.12 8.91
C THR A 147 -7.74 -8.71 9.49
N LYS A 148 -7.26 -7.75 8.69
CA LYS A 148 -6.99 -6.38 9.14
C LYS A 148 -8.25 -5.67 9.63
N TYR A 149 -9.31 -5.72 8.83
CA TYR A 149 -10.51 -4.92 9.09
C TYR A 149 -11.53 -5.61 10.00
N THR A 150 -11.50 -6.95 10.14
CA THR A 150 -12.18 -7.61 11.28
C THR A 150 -11.55 -7.15 12.60
N MET A 151 -10.22 -7.15 12.71
CA MET A 151 -9.55 -6.64 13.92
C MET A 151 -9.84 -5.15 14.18
N ALA A 152 -9.92 -4.34 13.13
CA ALA A 152 -10.28 -2.93 13.26
C ALA A 152 -11.73 -2.76 13.75
N ALA A 153 -12.67 -3.54 13.21
CA ALA A 153 -14.06 -3.55 13.65
C ALA A 153 -14.19 -3.98 15.12
N ASP A 154 -13.48 -5.05 15.52
CA ASP A 154 -13.43 -5.52 16.91
C ASP A 154 -12.85 -4.45 17.87
N SER A 155 -11.98 -3.58 17.35
CA SER A 155 -11.39 -2.46 18.08
C SER A 155 -12.25 -1.18 18.06
N GLY A 156 -13.45 -1.23 17.47
CA GLY A 156 -14.42 -0.13 17.46
C GLY A 156 -14.40 0.77 16.22
N SER A 157 -13.66 0.41 15.16
CA SER A 157 -13.73 1.12 13.87
C SER A 157 -15.04 0.79 13.14
N ASP A 158 -15.60 1.77 12.40
CA ASP A 158 -16.80 1.54 11.59
C ASP A 158 -16.42 0.93 10.24
N VAL A 159 -16.41 -0.39 10.14
CA VAL A 159 -16.07 -1.10 8.91
C VAL A 159 -17.34 -1.59 8.23
N ARG A 160 -17.59 -1.18 6.98
CA ARG A 160 -18.81 -1.50 6.23
C ARG A 160 -18.46 -2.10 4.86
N GLY A 161 -19.15 -3.17 4.47
CA GLY A 161 -18.99 -3.86 3.18
C GLY A 161 -17.79 -4.81 3.07
N LEU A 162 -17.09 -5.11 4.18
CA LEU A 162 -15.90 -5.97 4.18
C LEU A 162 -16.19 -7.39 3.68
N ASP A 163 -17.27 -8.00 4.14
CA ASP A 163 -17.59 -9.39 3.81
C ASP A 163 -17.96 -9.55 2.34
N GLU A 164 -18.76 -8.65 1.79
CA GLU A 164 -19.10 -8.63 0.37
C GLU A 164 -17.87 -8.34 -0.49
N PHE A 165 -17.03 -7.39 -0.08
CA PHE A 165 -15.78 -7.08 -0.75
C PHE A 165 -14.87 -8.31 -0.86
N ALA A 166 -14.61 -8.98 0.27
CA ALA A 166 -13.78 -10.17 0.28
C ALA A 166 -14.40 -11.34 -0.50
N ARG A 167 -15.73 -11.49 -0.46
CA ARG A 167 -16.46 -12.52 -1.21
C ARG A 167 -16.37 -12.31 -2.72
N VAL A 168 -16.35 -11.07 -3.20
CA VAL A 168 -16.17 -10.76 -4.63
C VAL A 168 -14.73 -11.02 -5.08
N LEU A 169 -13.75 -10.68 -4.25
CA LEU A 169 -12.33 -10.80 -4.61
C LEU A 169 -11.80 -12.24 -4.51
N ALA A 170 -12.22 -13.03 -3.51
CA ALA A 170 -11.66 -14.35 -3.26
C ALA A 170 -11.75 -15.33 -4.47
N PRO A 171 -12.85 -15.39 -5.25
CA PRO A 171 -12.95 -16.25 -6.43
C PRO A 171 -12.00 -15.89 -7.59
N LEU A 172 -11.49 -14.65 -7.63
CA LEU A 172 -10.59 -14.19 -8.69
C LEU A 172 -9.16 -14.76 -8.55
N GLY A 173 -8.83 -15.40 -7.41
CA GLY A 173 -7.55 -16.09 -7.22
C GLY A 173 -6.35 -15.16 -7.36
N ASP A 174 -5.48 -15.48 -8.33
CA ASP A 174 -4.23 -14.75 -8.60
C ASP A 174 -4.40 -13.58 -9.59
N GLU A 175 -5.62 -13.31 -10.05
CA GLU A 175 -5.89 -12.11 -10.86
C GLU A 175 -5.55 -10.84 -10.08
N GLN A 176 -5.20 -9.78 -10.81
CA GLN A 176 -4.75 -8.52 -10.25
C GLN A 176 -5.76 -7.40 -10.55
N PRO A 177 -6.90 -7.33 -9.83
CA PRO A 177 -7.80 -6.20 -9.92
C PRO A 177 -7.08 -4.90 -9.55
N GLY A 178 -7.55 -3.79 -10.12
CA GLY A 178 -7.13 -2.48 -9.68
C GLY A 178 -7.75 -2.17 -8.33
N LEU A 179 -6.98 -1.64 -7.38
CA LEU A 179 -7.45 -1.18 -6.09
C LEU A 179 -7.15 0.30 -5.94
N SER A 180 -8.09 1.03 -5.35
CA SER A 180 -8.00 2.46 -5.11
C SER A 180 -8.51 2.78 -3.72
N THR A 181 -7.89 3.76 -3.08
CA THR A 181 -8.29 4.23 -1.75
C THR A 181 -8.55 5.72 -1.82
N VAL A 182 -9.73 6.16 -1.41
CA VAL A 182 -10.09 7.58 -1.32
C VAL A 182 -10.44 7.91 0.13
N GLN A 183 -9.90 8.99 0.67
CA GLN A 183 -10.09 9.39 2.05
C GLN A 183 -10.78 10.75 2.11
N ALA A 184 -11.83 10.83 2.92
CA ALA A 184 -12.51 12.06 3.27
C ALA A 184 -12.61 12.16 4.80
N ASP A 185 -11.94 13.16 5.38
CA ASP A 185 -11.96 13.47 6.81
C ASP A 185 -11.74 12.22 7.69
N THR A 186 -12.80 11.69 8.30
CA THR A 186 -12.78 10.56 9.24
C THR A 186 -13.11 9.20 8.61
N ALA A 187 -13.23 9.14 7.27
CA ALA A 187 -13.60 7.95 6.53
C ALA A 187 -12.70 7.68 5.33
N VAL A 188 -12.50 6.39 5.04
CA VAL A 188 -11.72 5.88 3.91
C VAL A 188 -12.59 4.89 3.15
N ALA A 189 -12.71 5.06 1.84
CA ALA A 189 -13.30 4.08 0.96
C ALA A 189 -12.22 3.35 0.16
N ILE A 190 -12.38 2.04 0.03
CA ILE A 190 -11.49 1.17 -0.73
C ILE A 190 -12.31 0.54 -1.85
N ILE A 191 -11.86 0.70 -3.09
CA ILE A 191 -12.58 0.34 -4.30
C ILE A 191 -11.73 -0.66 -5.08
N ALA A 192 -12.33 -1.80 -5.43
CA ALA A 192 -11.76 -2.74 -6.38
C ALA A 192 -12.39 -2.55 -7.77
N PHE A 193 -11.56 -2.64 -8.80
CA PHE A 193 -11.94 -2.56 -10.20
C PHE A 193 -11.65 -3.88 -10.91
N THR A 194 -12.36 -4.13 -12.01
CA THR A 194 -12.10 -5.26 -12.92
C THR A 194 -10.64 -5.28 -13.37
N PRO A 195 -10.10 -6.46 -13.75
CA PRO A 195 -8.87 -6.51 -14.53
C PRO A 195 -9.01 -5.59 -15.77
N GLY A 196 -8.09 -4.65 -15.96
CA GLY A 196 -8.22 -3.58 -16.98
C GLY A 196 -8.77 -2.24 -16.45
N ARG A 197 -9.18 -2.19 -15.18
CA ARG A 197 -9.44 -0.96 -14.40
C ARG A 197 -10.61 -0.13 -14.95
N THR A 198 -11.62 -0.77 -15.55
CA THR A 198 -12.77 -0.10 -16.18
C THR A 198 -13.94 0.01 -15.24
N ASP A 199 -14.34 -1.10 -14.63
CA ASP A 199 -15.61 -1.23 -13.90
C ASP A 199 -15.36 -1.53 -12.44
N VAL A 200 -16.23 -1.05 -11.55
CA VAL A 200 -16.14 -1.33 -10.12
C VAL A 200 -16.58 -2.77 -9.87
N LEU A 201 -15.77 -3.54 -9.15
CA LEU A 201 -16.07 -4.93 -8.75
C LEU A 201 -16.75 -4.98 -7.38
N ALA A 202 -16.20 -4.23 -6.42
CA ALA A 202 -16.70 -4.13 -5.06
C ALA A 202 -16.06 -2.91 -4.39
N ALA A 203 -16.68 -2.43 -3.32
CA ALA A 203 -16.07 -1.44 -2.45
C ALA A 203 -16.44 -1.67 -0.99
N MET A 204 -15.64 -1.09 -0.10
CA MET A 204 -15.88 -1.07 1.34
C MET A 204 -15.50 0.31 1.91
N SER A 205 -16.01 0.64 3.08
CA SER A 205 -15.62 1.85 3.81
C SER A 205 -15.15 1.53 5.22
N VAL A 206 -14.23 2.35 5.72
CA VAL A 206 -13.72 2.32 7.09
C VAL A 206 -13.84 3.73 7.65
N GLY A 207 -14.58 3.89 8.73
CA GLY A 207 -14.78 5.15 9.44
C GLY A 207 -14.24 5.09 10.88
N GLY A 208 -14.30 6.22 11.56
CA GLY A 208 -13.84 6.35 12.95
C GLY A 208 -12.37 6.75 13.07
N PHE A 209 -11.75 7.24 11.99
CA PHE A 209 -10.45 7.89 12.09
C PHE A 209 -10.59 9.24 12.81
N SER A 210 -9.61 9.60 13.64
CA SER A 210 -9.55 10.98 14.13
C SER A 210 -9.22 11.90 12.95
N PRO A 211 -9.86 13.09 12.83
CA PRO A 211 -9.54 14.02 11.76
C PRO A 211 -8.05 14.35 11.81
N GLN A 212 -7.36 14.25 10.66
CA GLN A 212 -6.00 14.78 10.56
C GLN A 212 -6.12 16.31 10.65
N VAL A 213 -5.82 16.85 11.83
CA VAL A 213 -5.55 18.28 11.95
C VAL A 213 -4.26 18.51 11.17
N GLU A 214 -4.36 19.11 9.99
CA GLU A 214 -3.24 19.82 9.41
C GLU A 214 -2.83 20.90 10.42
N THR A 215 -1.86 20.60 11.27
CA THR A 215 -1.14 21.63 12.01
C THR A 215 -0.35 22.43 10.98
N THR A 216 -1.03 23.42 10.40
CA THR A 216 -0.35 24.56 9.83
C THR A 216 0.19 25.31 11.04
N GLU A 217 1.41 24.98 11.46
CA GLU A 217 2.17 25.86 12.33
C GLU A 217 2.52 27.10 11.49
N GLU A 218 1.62 28.07 11.58
CA GLU A 218 1.88 29.45 11.23
C GLU A 218 2.92 29.98 12.23
N THR A 219 4.09 30.33 11.70
CA THR A 219 5.21 30.95 12.40
C THR A 219 4.78 32.16 13.25
N GLY A 220 5.22 32.18 14.51
CA GLY A 220 5.27 33.35 15.39
C GLY A 220 6.47 33.29 16.31
#